data_AF-A0A946PKN9-F1
#
_entry.id   AF-A0A946PKN9-F1
#
_cell.length_a   1.000
_cell.length_b   1.000
_cell.length_c   1.000
_cell.angle_alpha   90.00
_cell.angle_beta   90.00
_cell.angle_gamma   90.00
#
_symmetry.space_group_name_H-M   'P 1'
#
loop_
_entity.id
_entity.type
_entity.pdbx_description
1 polymer ?
#
loop_
_entity_poly.entity_id
_entity_poly.type
_entity_poly.pdbx_seq_one_letter_code
_entity_poly.pdbx_strand_id
1 'polypeptide(L)'
;MGLARLPRHYGLAVLVALALLSGVSVARELSRDRTQLGEVAQLINQEGQPGDLVVFCPDQLAPAGNRLLGESFELLAYPTLDTGKTVNWSDYAKRNAATEVGEKADEILAMAGANHGIWLVWVDGYATFGSQCGQLHRALAEGSSESGRMINADGDRFYNSANLTHFGG
;
A
#
# COMPACT_ATOMS: atom_id res chain seq x y z
N MET A 1 22.46 -12.61 -33.55
CA MET A 1 23.89 -12.88 -33.34
C MET A 1 24.03 -13.58 -31.99
N GLY A 2 24.37 -14.87 -31.97
CA GLY A 2 24.34 -15.70 -30.75
C GLY A 2 25.72 -15.98 -30.18
N LEU A 3 25.79 -16.22 -28.86
CA LEU A 3 27.00 -16.52 -28.07
C LEU A 3 27.85 -17.69 -28.61
N ALA A 4 27.30 -18.52 -29.51
CA ALA A 4 27.97 -19.69 -30.09
C ALA A 4 29.14 -19.37 -31.06
N ARG A 5 29.33 -18.11 -31.47
CA ARG A 5 30.44 -17.71 -32.36
C ARG A 5 31.64 -17.06 -31.66
N LEU A 6 31.60 -16.91 -30.33
CA LEU A 6 32.71 -16.36 -29.56
C LEU A 6 33.75 -17.45 -29.24
N PRO A 7 35.07 -17.15 -29.30
CA PRO A 7 36.09 -18.05 -28.79
C PRO A 7 35.76 -18.46 -27.34
N ARG A 8 35.94 -19.74 -27.03
CA ARG A 8 35.42 -20.39 -25.80
C ARG A 8 35.73 -19.63 -24.50
N HIS A 9 36.89 -18.97 -24.41
CA HIS A 9 37.28 -18.17 -23.23
C HIS A 9 36.48 -16.87 -23.10
N TYR A 10 36.18 -16.18 -24.21
CA TYR A 10 35.30 -15.00 -24.19
C TYR A 10 33.84 -15.39 -23.94
N GLY A 11 33.37 -16.50 -24.52
CA GLY A 11 32.02 -17.02 -24.25
C GLY A 11 31.81 -17.37 -22.77
N LEU A 12 32.80 -18.00 -22.13
CA LEU A 12 32.78 -18.29 -20.70
C LEU A 12 32.80 -17.00 -19.87
N ALA A 13 33.67 -16.04 -20.20
CA ALA A 13 33.74 -14.78 -19.47
C ALA A 13 32.42 -14.00 -19.53
N VAL A 14 31.77 -13.95 -20.69
CA VAL A 14 30.46 -13.31 -20.87
C VAL A 14 29.39 -14.04 -20.06
N LEU A 15 29.36 -15.38 -20.09
CA LEU A 15 28.40 -16.16 -19.30
C LEU A 15 28.57 -15.91 -17.80
N VAL A 16 29.81 -15.91 -17.30
CA VAL A 16 30.11 -15.64 -15.87
C VAL A 16 29.68 -14.22 -15.51
N ALA A 17 29.99 -13.22 -16.35
CA ALA A 17 29.57 -11.85 -16.11
C ALA A 17 28.04 -11.71 -16.05
N LEU A 18 27.31 -12.36 -16.98
CA LEU A 18 25.85 -12.39 -16.97
C LEU A 18 25.31 -13.08 -15.71
N ALA A 19 25.87 -14.24 -15.34
CA ALA A 19 25.46 -14.96 -14.13
C ALA A 19 25.68 -14.13 -12.85
N LEU A 20 26.80 -13.39 -12.76
CA LEU A 20 27.07 -12.50 -11.64
C LEU A 20 26.09 -11.32 -11.60
N LEU A 21 25.82 -10.67 -12.74
CA LEU A 21 24.83 -9.59 -12.83
C LEU A 21 23.43 -10.07 -12.44
N SER A 22 23.01 -11.23 -12.96
CA SER A 22 21.74 -11.85 -12.57
C SER A 22 21.71 -12.20 -11.08
N GLY A 23 22.81 -12.73 -10.54
CA GLY A 23 22.92 -13.05 -9.10
C GLY A 23 22.78 -11.82 -8.22
N VAL A 24 23.41 -10.70 -8.59
CA VAL A 24 23.27 -9.42 -7.87
C VAL A 24 21.84 -8.89 -7.94
N SER A 25 21.20 -8.95 -9.12
CA SER A 25 19.80 -8.55 -9.26
C SER A 25 18.86 -9.40 -8.41
N VAL A 26 19.03 -10.73 -8.39
CA VAL A 26 18.24 -11.64 -7.56
C VAL A 26 18.46 -11.37 -6.07
N ALA A 27 19.73 -11.21 -5.65
CA ALA A 27 20.04 -10.92 -4.25
C ALA A 27 19.39 -9.61 -3.78
N ARG A 28 19.42 -8.57 -4.62
CA ARG A 28 18.77 -7.28 -4.33
C ARG A 28 17.25 -7.40 -4.23
N GLU A 29 16.62 -8.17 -5.12
CA GLU A 29 15.17 -8.37 -5.08
C GLU A 29 14.73 -9.20 -3.86
N LEU A 30 15.51 -10.22 -3.50
CA LEU A 30 15.26 -11.04 -2.30
C LEU A 30 15.47 -10.27 -0.99
N SER A 31 16.32 -9.24 -0.99
CA SER A 31 16.56 -8.40 0.20
C SER A 31 15.51 -7.29 0.39
N ARG A 32 14.65 -7.04 -0.59
CA ARG A 32 13.57 -6.06 -0.45
C ARG A 32 12.40 -6.66 0.31
N ASP A 33 11.94 -5.96 1.34
CA ASP A 33 10.71 -6.33 2.00
C ASP A 33 9.53 -6.16 1.03
N ARG A 34 8.63 -7.15 1.03
CA ARG A 34 7.50 -7.16 0.09
C ARG A 34 6.56 -5.97 0.29
N THR A 35 6.46 -5.43 1.49
CA THR A 35 5.54 -4.34 1.81
C THR A 35 6.04 -3.51 3.00
N GLN A 36 5.79 -2.20 2.94
CA GLN A 36 6.09 -1.26 4.04
C GLN A 36 5.08 -1.37 5.20
N LEU A 37 4.11 -2.27 5.13
CA LEU A 37 3.07 -2.43 6.15
C LEU A 37 3.58 -2.84 7.54
N GLY A 38 4.78 -3.41 7.65
CA GLY A 38 5.40 -3.65 8.96
C GLY A 38 5.72 -2.36 9.71
N GLU A 39 6.31 -1.37 9.03
CA GLU A 39 6.61 -0.05 9.61
C GLU A 39 5.32 0.71 9.94
N VAL A 40 4.34 0.64 9.03
CA VAL A 40 3.00 1.23 9.23
C VAL A 40 2.31 0.64 10.45
N ALA A 41 2.23 -0.69 10.55
CA ALA A 41 1.57 -1.33 11.67
C ALA A 41 2.28 -1.10 13.00
N GLN A 42 3.61 -1.02 12.99
CA GLN A 42 4.38 -0.68 14.18
C GLN A 42 4.02 0.71 14.70
N LEU A 43 3.95 1.72 13.82
CA LEU A 43 3.63 3.09 14.21
C LEU A 43 2.18 3.22 14.70
N ILE A 44 1.22 2.63 14.00
CA ILE A 44 -0.20 2.65 14.41
C ILE A 44 -0.38 1.97 15.78
N ASN A 45 0.29 0.84 16.04
CA ASN A 45 0.22 0.19 17.35
C ASN A 45 0.84 1.03 18.49
N GLN A 46 1.73 1.97 18.18
CA GLN A 46 2.39 2.84 19.17
C GLN A 46 1.59 4.11 19.46
N GLU A 47 0.96 4.70 18.43
CA GLU A 47 0.33 6.02 18.52
C GLU A 47 -1.20 5.98 18.43
N GLY A 48 -1.77 4.95 17.81
CA GLY A 48 -3.21 4.81 17.60
C GLY A 48 -3.98 4.66 18.91
N GLN A 49 -5.18 5.22 18.93
CA GLN A 49 -6.08 5.18 20.08
C GLN A 49 -7.21 4.15 19.85
N PRO A 50 -7.78 3.59 20.94
CA PRO A 50 -8.97 2.75 20.81
C PRO A 50 -10.11 3.50 20.11
N GLY A 51 -10.66 2.87 19.07
CA GLY A 51 -11.73 3.44 18.24
C GLY A 51 -11.24 4.15 16.98
N ASP A 52 -9.93 4.36 16.81
CA ASP A 52 -9.38 4.84 15.54
C ASP A 52 -9.65 3.85 14.41
N LEU A 53 -9.90 4.39 13.22
CA LEU A 53 -10.06 3.62 12.00
C LEU A 53 -8.74 3.51 11.25
N VAL A 54 -8.45 2.36 10.68
CA VAL A 54 -7.32 2.18 9.75
C VAL A 54 -7.85 1.84 8.37
N VAL A 55 -7.67 2.77 7.43
CA VAL A 55 -8.18 2.66 6.06
C VAL A 55 -7.04 2.31 5.12
N PHE A 56 -7.25 1.31 4.26
CA PHE A 56 -6.30 0.89 3.23
C PHE A 56 -6.79 1.30 1.85
N CYS A 57 -5.99 2.09 1.13
CA CYS A 57 -6.20 2.42 -0.28
C CYS A 57 -4.93 2.19 -1.10
N PRO A 58 -4.89 1.22 -2.03
CA PRO A 58 -5.99 0.36 -2.44
C PRO A 58 -6.26 -0.77 -1.43
N ASP A 59 -7.42 -1.42 -1.55
CA ASP A 59 -7.79 -2.64 -0.80
C ASP A 59 -6.74 -3.77 -0.89
N GLN A 60 -5.85 -3.78 -1.89
CA GLN A 60 -4.77 -4.77 -2.03
C GLN A 60 -3.77 -4.75 -0.87
N LEU A 61 -3.64 -3.61 -0.18
CA LEU A 61 -2.81 -3.50 1.02
C LEU A 61 -3.49 -4.13 2.25
N ALA A 62 -4.82 -4.19 2.24
CA ALA A 62 -5.62 -4.52 3.41
C ALA A 62 -5.40 -5.95 3.95
N PRO A 63 -5.24 -7.03 3.13
CA PRO A 63 -5.03 -8.37 3.69
C PRO A 63 -3.77 -8.50 4.53
N ALA A 64 -2.71 -7.78 4.16
CA ALA A 64 -1.48 -7.75 4.94
C ALA A 64 -1.64 -6.89 6.19
N GLY A 65 -2.31 -5.73 6.09
CA GLY A 65 -2.67 -4.91 7.24
C GLY A 65 -3.56 -5.64 8.24
N ASN A 66 -4.56 -6.40 7.77
CA ASN A 66 -5.49 -7.17 8.58
C ASN A 66 -4.77 -8.21 9.45
N ARG A 67 -3.76 -8.89 8.92
CA ARG A 67 -2.93 -9.82 9.72
C ARG A 67 -2.13 -9.14 10.83
N LEU A 68 -1.80 -7.85 10.67
CA LEU A 68 -0.94 -7.10 11.59
C LEU A 68 -1.73 -6.25 12.60
N LEU A 69 -2.93 -5.79 12.24
CA LEU A 69 -3.71 -4.79 12.99
C LEU A 69 -5.15 -5.22 13.28
N GLY A 70 -5.66 -6.27 12.63
CA GLY A 70 -7.10 -6.59 12.63
C GLY A 70 -7.67 -7.11 13.95
N GLU A 71 -6.83 -7.36 14.95
CA GLU A 71 -7.26 -7.67 16.32
C GLU A 71 -7.33 -6.41 17.20
N SER A 72 -6.63 -5.34 16.83
CA SER A 72 -6.45 -4.14 17.65
C SER A 72 -7.28 -2.95 17.17
N PHE A 73 -7.55 -2.86 15.86
CA PHE A 73 -8.19 -1.72 15.23
C PHE A 73 -9.32 -2.14 14.30
N GLU A 74 -10.27 -1.23 14.09
CA GLU A 74 -11.27 -1.38 13.04
C GLU A 74 -10.64 -1.01 11.69
N LEU A 75 -10.69 -1.95 10.74
CA LEU A 75 -10.02 -1.83 9.46
C LEU A 75 -11.04 -1.70 8.34
N LEU A 76 -10.77 -0.78 7.41
CA LEU A 76 -11.60 -0.56 6.22
C LEU A 76 -10.75 -0.67 4.95
N ALA A 77 -11.19 -1.49 4.00
CA ALA A 77 -10.57 -1.64 2.70
C ALA A 77 -11.33 -0.82 1.64
N TYR A 78 -10.73 0.24 1.12
CA TYR A 78 -11.34 1.05 0.06
C TYR A 78 -11.29 0.32 -1.29
N PRO A 79 -12.41 0.23 -2.06
CA PRO A 79 -13.62 1.05 -1.94
C PRO A 79 -14.83 0.38 -1.27
N THR A 80 -14.77 -0.91 -0.96
CA THR A 80 -15.91 -1.65 -0.39
C THR A 80 -16.18 -1.34 1.07
N LEU A 81 -15.17 -0.82 1.77
CA LEU A 81 -15.15 -0.56 3.21
C LEU A 81 -15.45 -1.82 4.04
N ASP A 82 -15.08 -2.99 3.52
CA ASP A 82 -15.07 -4.22 4.30
C ASP A 82 -13.77 -4.34 5.14
N THR A 83 -13.69 -5.39 5.96
CA THR A 83 -12.55 -5.63 6.88
C THR A 83 -11.18 -5.85 6.20
N GLY A 84 -11.14 -6.00 4.87
CA GLY A 84 -9.91 -6.17 4.12
C GLY A 84 -9.24 -7.53 4.25
N LYS A 85 -9.94 -8.56 4.75
CA LYS A 85 -9.38 -9.92 4.90
C LYS A 85 -8.98 -10.55 3.57
N THR A 86 -9.70 -10.24 2.49
CA THR A 86 -9.48 -10.78 1.15
C THR A 86 -9.88 -9.74 0.10
N VAL A 87 -9.23 -9.79 -1.08
CA VAL A 87 -9.63 -8.97 -2.23
C VAL A 87 -10.56 -9.77 -3.14
N ASN A 88 -11.75 -9.24 -3.43
CA ASN A 88 -12.64 -9.82 -4.44
C ASN A 88 -12.30 -9.31 -5.84
N TRP A 89 -11.78 -10.21 -6.68
CA TRP A 89 -11.30 -9.90 -8.03
C TRP A 89 -12.36 -10.00 -9.13
N SER A 90 -13.53 -10.58 -8.86
CA SER A 90 -14.51 -10.98 -9.89
C SER A 90 -14.99 -9.82 -10.77
N ASP A 91 -15.23 -8.66 -10.20
CA ASP A 91 -15.69 -7.44 -10.87
C ASP A 91 -14.79 -6.22 -10.61
N TYR A 92 -13.55 -6.47 -10.17
CA TYR A 92 -12.63 -5.50 -9.59
C TYR A 92 -12.51 -4.18 -10.35
N ALA A 93 -12.18 -4.25 -11.64
CA ALA A 93 -11.99 -3.06 -12.46
C ALA A 93 -13.29 -2.25 -12.62
N LYS A 94 -14.44 -2.93 -12.76
CA LYS A 94 -15.74 -2.28 -12.91
C LYS A 94 -16.16 -1.62 -11.60
N ARG A 95 -15.95 -2.30 -10.47
CA ARG A 95 -16.27 -1.80 -9.12
C ARG A 95 -15.44 -0.55 -8.79
N ASN A 96 -14.13 -0.61 -9.00
CA ASN A 96 -13.23 0.51 -8.71
C ASN A 96 -13.52 1.70 -9.63
N ALA A 97 -13.83 1.46 -10.92
CA ALA A 97 -14.19 2.52 -11.86
C ALA A 97 -15.54 3.19 -11.56
N ALA A 98 -16.47 2.49 -10.90
CA ALA A 98 -17.77 3.01 -10.52
C ALA A 98 -17.80 3.64 -9.11
N THR A 99 -16.66 3.75 -8.44
CA THR A 99 -16.60 4.31 -7.09
C THR A 99 -16.55 5.83 -7.12
N GLU A 100 -17.47 6.47 -6.41
CA GLU A 100 -17.44 7.90 -6.13
C GLU A 100 -16.60 8.16 -4.88
N VAL A 101 -15.42 8.77 -5.07
CA VAL A 101 -14.41 8.93 -4.00
C VAL A 101 -14.93 9.79 -2.85
N GLY A 102 -15.66 10.87 -3.17
CA GLY A 102 -16.22 11.80 -2.18
C GLY A 102 -17.24 11.12 -1.27
N GLU A 103 -18.16 10.34 -1.85
CA GLU A 103 -19.16 9.59 -1.07
C GLU A 103 -18.50 8.61 -0.10
N LYS A 104 -17.41 7.96 -0.51
CA LYS A 104 -16.66 7.05 0.37
C LYS A 104 -15.85 7.78 1.44
N ALA A 105 -15.33 8.96 1.15
CA ALA A 105 -14.68 9.80 2.15
C ALA A 105 -15.68 10.22 3.23
N ASP A 106 -16.87 10.67 2.84
CA ASP A 106 -17.95 11.03 3.76
C ASP A 106 -18.39 9.84 4.63
N GLU A 107 -18.47 8.64 4.05
CA GLU A 107 -18.80 7.42 4.78
C GLU A 107 -17.73 7.08 5.83
N ILE A 108 -16.45 7.18 5.48
CA ILE A 108 -15.32 6.95 6.40
C ILE A 108 -15.32 7.99 7.54
N LEU A 109 -15.51 9.27 7.21
CA LEU A 109 -15.58 10.36 8.21
C LEU A 109 -16.75 10.15 9.17
N ALA A 110 -17.90 9.71 8.65
CA ALA A 110 -19.07 9.39 9.47
C ALA A 110 -18.83 8.19 10.39
N MET A 111 -18.10 7.15 9.94
CA MET A 111 -17.73 6.00 10.77
C MET A 111 -16.75 6.39 11.89
N ALA A 112 -15.76 7.24 11.60
CA ALA A 112 -14.82 7.72 12.63
C ALA A 112 -15.52 8.61 13.67
N GLY A 113 -16.48 9.43 13.23
CA GLY A 113 -17.13 10.40 14.09
C GLY A 113 -16.17 11.50 14.56
N ALA A 114 -16.60 12.29 15.54
CA ALA A 114 -15.89 13.52 15.92
C ALA A 114 -14.69 13.33 16.86
N ASN A 115 -14.48 12.11 17.40
CA ASN A 115 -13.51 11.88 18.48
C ASN A 115 -12.46 10.81 18.15
N HIS A 116 -12.51 10.20 16.97
CA HIS A 116 -11.59 9.13 16.59
C HIS A 116 -10.77 9.53 15.37
N GLY A 117 -9.50 9.12 15.36
CA GLY A 117 -8.58 9.37 14.27
C GLY A 117 -8.81 8.41 13.10
N ILE A 118 -8.39 8.85 11.93
CA ILE A 118 -8.34 8.02 10.71
C ILE A 118 -6.88 7.87 10.29
N TRP A 119 -6.40 6.64 10.27
CA TRP A 119 -5.10 6.26 9.73
C TRP A 119 -5.27 5.77 8.30
N LEU A 120 -4.95 6.61 7.32
CA LEU A 120 -4.98 6.23 5.91
C LEU A 120 -3.62 5.69 5.45
N VAL A 121 -3.60 4.40 5.13
CA VAL A 121 -2.49 3.74 4.44
C VAL A 121 -2.72 3.83 2.94
N TRP A 122 -1.89 4.58 2.21
CA TRP A 122 -2.20 4.86 0.81
C TRP A 122 -1.05 5.00 -0.17
N VAL A 123 -1.34 4.64 -1.43
CA VAL A 123 -0.47 4.86 -2.58
C VAL A 123 -1.30 4.91 -3.86
N ASP A 124 -0.96 5.82 -4.77
CA ASP A 124 -1.54 5.87 -6.12
C ASP A 124 -0.79 4.93 -7.08
N GLY A 125 -1.35 4.72 -8.28
CA GLY A 125 -0.65 4.04 -9.37
C GLY A 125 -0.86 2.52 -9.43
N TYR A 126 -1.62 1.95 -8.50
CA TYR A 126 -2.12 0.58 -8.64
C TYR A 126 -3.12 0.50 -9.80
N ALA A 127 -3.02 -0.58 -10.57
CA ALA A 127 -3.94 -0.83 -11.67
C ALA A 127 -5.39 -0.80 -11.14
N THR A 128 -6.30 -0.20 -11.92
CA THR A 128 -7.73 0.04 -11.61
C THR A 128 -8.08 1.13 -10.59
N PHE A 129 -7.10 1.69 -9.85
CA PHE A 129 -7.35 2.83 -8.94
C PHE A 129 -6.90 4.18 -9.51
N GLY A 130 -5.89 4.19 -10.39
CA GLY A 130 -5.37 5.46 -10.93
C GLY A 130 -4.90 6.39 -9.81
N SER A 131 -5.58 7.54 -9.66
CA SER A 131 -5.31 8.55 -8.62
C SER A 131 -6.37 8.60 -7.50
N GLN A 132 -7.24 7.60 -7.41
CA GLN A 132 -8.33 7.59 -6.43
C GLN A 132 -7.83 7.63 -4.98
N CYS A 133 -6.69 7.01 -4.66
CA CYS A 133 -6.17 7.02 -3.29
C CYS A 133 -5.65 8.39 -2.86
N GLY A 134 -4.99 9.11 -3.77
CA GLY A 134 -4.64 10.51 -3.56
C GLY A 134 -5.85 11.43 -3.51
N GLN A 135 -6.93 11.12 -4.24
CA GLN A 135 -8.20 11.83 -4.12
C GLN A 135 -8.86 11.59 -2.77
N LEU A 136 -8.91 10.33 -2.31
CA LEU A 136 -9.44 9.96 -0.99
C LEU A 136 -8.66 10.66 0.12
N HIS A 137 -7.32 10.65 0.03
CA HIS A 137 -6.47 11.39 0.97
C HIS A 137 -6.83 12.88 1.05
N ARG A 138 -7.09 13.54 -0.08
CA ARG A 138 -7.48 14.96 -0.09
C ARG A 138 -8.87 15.17 0.51
N ALA A 139 -9.84 14.34 0.15
CA ALA A 139 -11.20 14.43 0.67
C ALA A 139 -11.24 14.23 2.20
N LEU A 140 -10.48 13.25 2.73
CA LEU A 140 -10.34 13.07 4.17
C LEU A 140 -9.64 14.27 4.84
N ALA A 141 -8.60 14.82 4.22
CA ALA A 141 -7.92 16.02 4.74
C ALA A 141 -8.86 17.24 4.80
N GLU A 142 -9.72 17.42 3.81
CA GLU A 142 -10.71 18.51 3.75
C GLU A 142 -11.81 18.36 4.81
N GLY A 143 -12.18 17.12 5.16
CA GLY A 143 -13.20 16.80 6.15
C GLY A 143 -12.71 16.69 7.60
N SER A 144 -11.40 16.79 7.84
CA SER A 144 -10.78 16.60 9.16
C SER A 144 -10.24 17.91 9.74
N SER A 145 -10.17 18.02 11.07
CA SER A 145 -9.66 19.22 11.74
C SER A 145 -8.13 19.34 11.63
N GLU A 146 -7.46 18.19 11.58
CA GLU A 146 -6.00 18.06 11.46
C GLU A 146 -5.61 16.93 10.49
N SER A 147 -4.44 17.07 9.87
CA SER A 147 -3.88 16.10 8.94
C SER A 147 -2.35 16.09 9.02
N GLY A 148 -1.75 14.91 9.19
CA GLY A 148 -0.29 14.74 9.30
C GLY A 148 0.23 13.53 8.50
N ARG A 149 1.25 13.75 7.66
CA ARG A 149 1.96 12.66 6.98
C ARG A 149 2.97 12.03 7.96
N MET A 150 2.75 10.78 8.30
CA MET A 150 3.52 10.04 9.31
C MET A 150 4.61 9.18 8.69
N ILE A 151 4.31 8.51 7.56
CA ILE A 151 5.27 7.70 6.80
C ILE A 151 5.18 8.06 5.31
N ASN A 152 6.34 8.22 4.68
CA ASN A 152 6.46 8.35 3.23
C ASN A 152 6.72 6.99 2.59
N ALA A 153 6.08 6.74 1.45
CA ALA A 153 6.32 5.53 0.67
C ALA A 153 7.80 5.43 0.26
N ASP A 154 8.48 4.38 0.72
CA ASP A 154 9.87 4.10 0.36
C ASP A 154 9.95 2.99 -0.69
N GLY A 155 9.83 3.41 -1.95
CA GLY A 155 9.92 2.52 -3.11
C GLY A 155 11.31 2.00 -3.41
N ASP A 156 12.36 2.38 -2.66
CA ASP A 156 13.72 1.85 -2.77
C ASP A 156 13.90 0.62 -1.89
N ARG A 157 13.36 0.66 -0.66
CA ARG A 157 13.41 -0.45 0.31
C ARG A 157 12.29 -1.48 0.12
N PHE A 158 11.11 -1.04 -0.31
CA PHE A 158 9.92 -1.90 -0.39
C PHE A 158 9.42 -2.07 -1.82
N TYR A 159 8.99 -3.29 -2.17
CA TYR A 159 8.31 -3.54 -3.44
C TYR A 159 6.92 -2.89 -3.46
N ASN A 160 6.11 -3.11 -2.42
CA ASN A 160 4.84 -2.43 -2.19
C ASN A 160 5.01 -1.38 -1.09
N SER A 161 5.54 -0.21 -1.43
CA SER A 161 5.62 0.93 -0.54
C SER A 161 4.26 1.61 -0.37
N ALA A 162 4.04 2.25 0.78
CA ALA A 162 2.81 2.95 1.07
C ALA A 162 3.07 4.13 1.99
N ASN A 163 2.27 5.18 1.82
CA ASN A 163 2.26 6.30 2.73
C ASN A 163 1.35 6.01 3.93
N LEU A 164 1.59 6.69 5.04
CA LEU A 164 0.67 6.75 6.17
C LEU A 164 0.34 8.21 6.47
N THR A 165 -0.93 8.57 6.41
CA THR A 165 -1.43 9.87 6.89
C THR A 165 -2.38 9.63 8.05
N HIS A 166 -2.26 10.42 9.12
CA HIS A 166 -3.23 10.48 10.20
C HIS A 166 -4.13 11.72 10.02
N PHE A 167 -5.41 11.56 10.28
CA PHE A 167 -6.41 12.63 10.31
C PHE A 167 -7.14 12.63 11.64
N GLY A 168 -7.26 13.80 12.29
CA GLY A 168 -7.97 13.94 13.55
C GLY A 168 -9.33 14.62 13.40
N GLY A 169 -10.23 14.29 14.33
CA GLY A 169 -11.61 14.83 14.43
C GLY A 169 -11.67 16.30 14.85
#